data_AF-A0A2W3YZ12-F1
#
_entry.id   AF-A0A2W3YZ12-F1
#
_cell.length_a   1.000
_cell.length_b   1.000
_cell.length_c   1.000
_cell.angle_alpha   90.00
_cell.angle_beta   90.00
_cell.angle_gamma   90.00
#
_symmetry.space_group_name_H-M   'P 1'
#
loop_
_entity.id
_entity.type
_entity.pdbx_description
1 polymer ?
#
loop_
_entity_poly.entity_id
_entity_poly.type
_entity_poly.pdbx_seq_one_letter_code
_entity_poly.pdbx_strand_id
1 'polypeptide(L)'
;MKKKDEEKYLTAKELNEFFEKFEEQSKIKKGGRDGQSIQYKTLFTLLVMTGIRIGEALALNWSDIDFNKQILTINKTQVELKRKVEVSTPKTADSNRVIPINSDYLLELLKEWKTNQRKIEEKFNRENSEYSGIVFL
;
A
#
# COMPACT_ATOMS: atom_id res chain seq x y z
N MET A 1 32.24 -25.92 8.26
CA MET A 1 31.97 -24.66 7.55
C MET A 1 30.51 -24.28 7.80
N LYS A 2 30.23 -23.14 8.44
CA LYS A 2 28.86 -22.59 8.51
C LYS A 2 28.44 -22.21 7.08
N LYS A 3 27.28 -22.69 6.61
CA LYS A 3 26.67 -22.21 5.36
C LYS A 3 26.53 -20.69 5.48
N LYS A 4 27.01 -19.95 4.49
CA LYS A 4 26.79 -18.51 4.35
C LYS A 4 25.27 -18.34 4.20
N ASP A 5 24.62 -17.64 5.14
CA ASP A 5 23.17 -17.42 5.09
C ASP A 5 22.81 -16.82 3.73
N GLU A 6 21.96 -17.51 2.96
CA GLU A 6 21.40 -16.98 1.72
C GLU A 6 20.63 -15.70 2.03
N GLU A 7 20.88 -14.64 1.28
CA GLU A 7 20.25 -13.34 1.50
C GLU A 7 18.72 -13.44 1.32
N LYS A 8 17.96 -13.04 2.35
CA LYS A 8 16.49 -13.13 2.39
C LYS A 8 15.79 -11.87 1.86
N TYR A 9 16.43 -11.13 0.98
CA TYR A 9 15.95 -9.85 0.48
C TYR A 9 16.17 -9.73 -1.03
N LEU A 10 15.35 -8.92 -1.69
CA LEU A 10 15.51 -8.65 -3.12
C LEU A 10 16.65 -7.66 -3.32
N THR A 11 17.56 -7.96 -4.24
CA THR A 11 18.52 -6.98 -4.76
C THR A 11 17.79 -5.90 -5.56
N ALA A 12 18.44 -4.75 -5.78
CA ALA A 12 17.87 -3.69 -6.62
C ALA A 12 17.52 -4.18 -8.03
N LYS A 13 18.32 -5.10 -8.58
CA LYS A 13 18.07 -5.71 -9.88
C LYS A 13 16.80 -6.57 -9.86
N GLU A 14 16.68 -7.48 -8.90
CA GLU A 14 15.50 -8.35 -8.76
C GLU A 14 14.23 -7.55 -8.45
N LEU A 15 14.36 -6.46 -7.69
CA LEU A 15 13.26 -5.53 -7.43
C LEU A 15 12.79 -4.82 -8.70
N ASN A 16 13.72 -4.37 -9.54
CA ASN A 16 13.38 -3.78 -10.84
C ASN A 16 12.73 -4.83 -11.76
N GLU A 17 13.28 -6.04 -11.83
CA GLU A 17 12.70 -7.16 -12.59
C GLU A 17 11.28 -7.48 -12.10
N PHE A 18 11.03 -7.42 -10.78
CA PHE A 18 9.69 -7.58 -10.20
C PHE A 18 8.71 -6.50 -10.68
N PHE A 19 9.10 -5.22 -10.65
CA PHE A 19 8.25 -4.14 -11.12
C PHE A 19 8.00 -4.19 -12.63
N GLU A 20 9.01 -4.55 -13.43
CA GLU A 20 8.84 -4.75 -14.88
C GLU A 20 7.81 -5.85 -15.19
N LYS A 21 7.91 -6.99 -14.49
CA LYS A 21 6.94 -8.08 -14.62
C LYS A 21 5.53 -7.65 -14.20
N PHE A 22 5.43 -6.83 -13.17
CA PHE A 22 4.17 -6.27 -12.72
C PHE A 22 3.51 -5.40 -13.80
N GLU A 23 4.28 -4.55 -14.48
CA GLU A 23 3.82 -3.71 -15.60
C GLU A 23 3.47 -4.51 -16.87
N GLU A 24 4.14 -5.63 -17.12
CA GLU A 24 3.76 -6.52 -18.22
C GLU A 24 2.40 -7.17 -17.97
N GLN A 25 2.14 -7.62 -16.74
CA GLN A 25 0.89 -8.27 -16.36
C GLN A 25 -0.30 -7.29 -16.37
N SER A 26 -0.07 -6.02 -16.03
CA SER A 26 -1.11 -4.98 -16.08
C SER A 26 -1.63 -4.75 -17.51
N LYS A 27 -0.76 -4.88 -18.52
CA LYS A 27 -1.09 -4.69 -19.95
C LYS A 27 -1.84 -5.86 -20.57
N ILE A 28 -1.71 -7.07 -20.01
CA ILE A 28 -2.29 -8.30 -20.57
C ILE A 28 -3.80 -8.41 -20.26
N LYS A 29 -4.31 -7.75 -19.20
CA LYS A 29 -5.73 -7.83 -18.82
C LYS A 29 -6.54 -6.63 -19.32
N LYS A 30 -7.05 -6.72 -20.55
CA LYS A 30 -8.19 -5.90 -21.00
C LYS A 30 -9.50 -6.51 -20.47
N GLY A 31 -9.86 -6.23 -19.23
CA GLY A 31 -11.12 -6.73 -18.68
C GLY A 31 -11.31 -6.45 -17.20
N GLY A 32 -12.05 -5.39 -16.87
CA GLY A 32 -12.80 -5.18 -15.62
C GLY A 32 -12.02 -5.11 -14.30
N ARG A 33 -10.71 -5.38 -14.29
CA ARG A 33 -9.86 -5.44 -13.08
C ARG A 33 -8.78 -4.36 -13.04
N ASP A 34 -8.86 -3.36 -13.92
CA ASP A 34 -7.86 -2.30 -14.07
C ASP A 34 -7.57 -1.60 -12.73
N GLY A 35 -8.62 -1.41 -11.90
CA GLY A 35 -8.50 -0.89 -10.53
C GLY A 35 -7.64 -1.71 -9.58
N GLN A 36 -7.69 -3.05 -9.66
CA GLN A 36 -6.86 -3.93 -8.82
C GLN A 36 -5.39 -3.81 -9.21
N SER A 37 -5.10 -3.60 -10.51
CA SER A 37 -3.72 -3.50 -10.98
C SER A 37 -3.00 -2.28 -10.40
N ILE A 38 -3.64 -1.11 -10.41
CA ILE A 38 -3.05 0.11 -9.85
C ILE A 38 -2.99 0.06 -8.32
N GLN A 39 -3.97 -0.55 -7.65
CA GLN A 39 -3.97 -0.73 -6.20
C GLN A 39 -2.74 -1.54 -5.74
N TYR A 40 -2.51 -2.71 -6.34
CA TYR A 40 -1.37 -3.55 -6.00
C TYR A 40 -0.04 -2.87 -6.32
N LYS A 41 0.06 -2.20 -7.47
CA LYS A 41 1.24 -1.39 -7.81
C LYS A 41 1.55 -0.37 -6.71
N THR A 42 0.52 0.37 -6.30
CA THR A 42 0.61 1.41 -5.27
C THR A 42 1.03 0.82 -3.93
N LEU A 43 0.45 -0.32 -3.54
CA LEU A 43 0.78 -1.01 -2.30
C LEU A 43 2.25 -1.47 -2.28
N PHE A 44 2.72 -2.15 -3.32
CA PHE A 44 4.10 -2.64 -3.37
C PHE A 44 5.10 -1.49 -3.43
N THR A 45 4.84 -0.46 -4.24
CA THR A 45 5.70 0.74 -4.28
C THR A 45 5.77 1.42 -2.91
N LEU A 46 4.63 1.58 -2.21
CA LEU A 46 4.59 2.12 -0.86
C LEU A 46 5.48 1.30 0.10
N LEU A 47 5.32 -0.02 0.13
CA LEU A 47 6.08 -0.91 1.02
C LEU A 47 7.58 -0.82 0.77
N VAL A 48 7.98 -0.85 -0.50
CA VAL A 48 9.38 -0.80 -0.93
C VAL A 48 10.02 0.55 -0.58
N MET A 49 9.31 1.66 -0.82
CA MET A 49 9.88 3.01 -0.64
C MET A 49 9.83 3.50 0.80
N THR A 50 8.90 3.01 1.62
CA THR A 50 8.72 3.46 3.01
C THR A 50 9.19 2.45 4.06
N GLY A 51 9.34 1.17 3.69
CA GLY A 51 9.74 0.10 4.59
C GLY A 51 8.71 -0.23 5.69
N ILE A 52 7.47 0.23 5.57
CA ILE A 52 6.42 -0.08 6.55
C ILE A 52 5.99 -1.55 6.47
N ARG A 53 5.44 -2.06 7.56
CA ARG A 53 4.91 -3.43 7.59
C ARG A 53 3.62 -3.49 6.78
N ILE A 54 3.35 -4.64 6.15
CA ILE A 54 2.11 -4.84 5.38
C ILE A 54 0.84 -4.56 6.19
N GLY A 55 0.80 -4.95 7.48
CA GLY A 55 -0.34 -4.65 8.35
C GLY A 55 -0.54 -3.16 8.59
N GLU A 56 0.54 -2.37 8.67
CA GLU A 56 0.47 -0.92 8.79
C GLU A 56 -0.08 -0.31 7.50
N ALA A 57 0.41 -0.78 6.33
CA ALA A 57 -0.09 -0.34 5.02
C ALA A 57 -1.59 -0.62 4.85
N LEU A 58 -2.05 -1.82 5.18
CA LEU A 58 -3.45 -2.23 5.04
C LEU A 58 -4.40 -1.46 5.99
N ALA A 59 -3.89 -0.93 7.10
CA ALA A 59 -4.68 -0.12 8.03
C ALA A 59 -4.74 1.38 7.68
N LEU A 60 -4.09 1.82 6.60
CA LEU A 60 -4.08 3.22 6.21
C LEU A 60 -5.44 3.71 5.76
N ASN A 61 -5.80 4.92 6.20
CA ASN A 61 -6.84 5.72 5.60
C ASN A 61 -6.23 6.89 4.80
N TRP A 62 -6.98 7.42 3.84
CA TRP A 62 -6.53 8.58 3.05
C TRP A 62 -6.24 9.83 3.90
N SER A 63 -6.81 9.92 5.11
CA SER A 63 -6.53 10.98 6.08
C SER A 63 -5.13 10.86 6.71
N ASP A 64 -4.50 9.69 6.64
CA ASP A 64 -3.16 9.46 7.19
C ASP A 64 -2.05 9.93 6.23
N ILE A 65 -2.40 10.33 5.00
CA ILE A 65 -1.50 10.82 3.95
C ILE A 65 -1.72 12.32 3.75
N ASP A 66 -0.75 13.13 4.17
CA ASP A 66 -0.73 14.57 3.88
C ASP A 66 0.12 14.82 2.63
N PHE A 67 -0.55 15.01 1.49
CA PHE A 67 0.11 15.26 0.20
C PHE A 67 0.80 16.63 0.12
N ASN A 68 0.39 17.60 0.94
CA ASN A 68 1.00 18.93 0.95
C ASN A 68 2.32 18.92 1.70
N LYS A 69 2.34 18.23 2.85
CA LYS A 69 3.56 18.04 3.65
C LYS A 69 4.39 16.85 3.19
N GLN A 70 3.86 16.03 2.26
CA GLN A 70 4.47 14.80 1.76
C GLN A 70 4.83 13.84 2.90
N ILE A 71 3.89 13.61 3.82
CA ILE A 71 4.10 12.71 4.98
C ILE A 71 3.02 11.64 5.06
N LEU A 72 3.44 10.49 5.61
CA LEU A 72 2.61 9.34 5.94
C LEU A 72 2.60 9.14 7.45
N THR A 73 1.41 9.11 8.06
CA THR A 73 1.24 8.85 9.48
C THR A 73 0.94 7.37 9.71
N ILE A 74 1.75 6.70 10.53
CA ILE A 74 1.55 5.32 10.94
C ILE A 74 1.09 5.31 12.40
N ASN A 75 -0.14 4.87 12.64
CA ASN A 75 -0.79 4.89 13.96
C ASN A 75 -1.73 3.69 14.21
N LYS A 76 -1.78 2.73 13.29
CA LYS A 76 -2.63 1.52 13.34
C LYS A 76 -1.99 0.42 12.48
N THR A 77 -2.34 -0.82 12.80
CA THR A 77 -1.93 -1.99 12.04
C THR A 77 -3.10 -2.97 11.96
N GLN A 78 -3.36 -3.47 10.77
CA GLN A 78 -4.28 -4.54 10.52
C GLN A 78 -3.60 -5.86 10.87
N VAL A 79 -4.28 -6.69 11.65
CA VAL A 79 -3.84 -8.03 12.03
C VAL A 79 -4.93 -9.03 11.73
N GLU A 80 -4.53 -10.23 11.31
CA GLU A 80 -5.46 -11.34 11.18
C GLU A 80 -5.34 -12.23 12.42
N LEU A 81 -6.40 -12.29 13.22
CA LEU A 81 -6.48 -13.10 14.43
C LEU A 81 -7.62 -14.11 14.26
N LYS A 82 -7.30 -15.40 14.28
CA LYS A 82 -8.29 -16.50 14.20
C LYS A 82 -9.26 -16.34 13.00
N ARG A 83 -8.74 -15.97 11.82
CA ARG A 83 -9.50 -15.71 10.58
C ARG A 83 -10.44 -14.49 10.62
N LYS A 84 -10.24 -13.59 11.59
CA LYS A 84 -10.89 -12.27 11.64
C LYS A 84 -9.85 -11.20 11.40
N VAL A 85 -10.19 -10.25 10.54
CA VAL A 85 -9.40 -9.05 10.31
C VAL A 85 -9.75 -8.06 11.40
N GLU A 86 -8.75 -7.64 12.18
CA GLU A 86 -8.90 -6.62 13.22
C GLU A 86 -7.92 -5.48 12.95
N VAL A 87 -8.40 -4.24 12.96
CA VAL A 87 -7.52 -3.07 12.98
C VAL A 87 -7.15 -2.81 14.42
N SER A 88 -5.90 -3.08 14.77
CA SER A 88 -5.35 -2.83 16.10
C SER A 88 -4.62 -1.50 16.12
N THR A 89 -4.86 -0.69 17.14
CA THR A 89 -3.98 0.41 17.49
C THR A 89 -2.72 -0.16 18.15
N PRO A 90 -1.56 0.48 18.02
CA PRO A 90 -0.35 -0.04 18.62
C PRO A 90 -0.48 -0.14 20.14
N LYS A 91 0.09 -1.21 20.71
CA LYS A 91 0.04 -1.46 22.16
C LYS A 91 0.77 -0.38 22.98
N THR A 92 1.64 0.42 22.36
CA THR A 92 2.39 1.52 22.99
C THR A 92 2.50 2.72 22.05
N ALA A 93 2.54 3.93 22.64
CA ALA A 93 2.62 5.19 21.91
C ALA A 93 3.85 5.30 20.98
N ASP A 94 4.95 4.62 21.33
CA ASP A 94 6.22 4.60 20.58
C ASP A 94 6.12 3.99 19.17
N SER A 95 5.03 3.29 18.86
CA SER A 95 4.81 2.74 17.53
C SER A 95 4.20 3.76 16.56
N ASN A 96 3.68 4.88 17.06
CA ASN A 96 3.16 5.96 16.24
C ASN A 96 4.32 6.76 15.66
N ARG A 97 4.34 6.92 14.34
CA ARG A 97 5.42 7.65 13.66
C ARG A 97 4.94 8.35 12.40
N VAL A 98 5.69 9.37 12.00
CA VAL A 98 5.50 10.09 10.73
C VAL A 98 6.67 9.75 9.82
N ILE A 99 6.39 9.32 8.60
CA ILE A 99 7.37 8.94 7.58
C ILE A 99 7.30 9.96 6.44
N PRO A 100 8.40 10.65 6.09
CA PRO A 100 8.45 11.47 4.89
C PRO A 100 8.33 10.61 3.61
N ILE A 101 7.53 11.07 2.66
CA ILE A 101 7.39 10.47 1.33
C ILE A 101 8.35 11.18 0.38
N ASN A 102 9.62 10.79 0.38
CA ASN A 102 10.69 11.43 -0.41
C ASN A 102 10.69 11.00 -1.89
N SER A 103 9.52 10.65 -2.45
CA SER A 103 9.40 10.17 -3.83
C SER A 103 8.18 10.78 -4.51
N ASP A 104 8.44 11.60 -5.52
CA ASP A 104 7.40 12.16 -6.39
C ASP A 104 6.63 11.05 -7.11
N TYR A 105 7.32 9.99 -7.54
CA TYR A 105 6.70 8.82 -8.16
C TYR A 105 5.65 8.16 -7.25
N LEU A 106 5.97 7.93 -5.98
CA LEU A 106 5.01 7.37 -5.03
C LEU A 106 3.83 8.32 -4.77
N LEU A 107 4.08 9.64 -4.68
CA LEU A 107 3.03 10.63 -4.50
C LEU A 107 2.07 10.67 -5.69
N GLU A 108 2.59 10.64 -6.92
CA GLU A 108 1.79 10.58 -8.14
C GLU A 108 0.95 9.30 -8.19
N LEU A 109 1.57 8.16 -7.90
CA LEU A 109 0.90 6.86 -7.89
C LEU A 109 -0.22 6.79 -6.84
N LEU A 110 0.00 7.34 -5.65
CA LEU A 110 -1.03 7.45 -4.60
C LEU A 110 -2.19 8.36 -5.04
N LYS A 111 -1.93 9.47 -5.73
CA LYS A 111 -2.99 10.36 -6.27
C LYS A 111 -3.79 9.70 -7.37
N GLU A 112 -3.11 8.99 -8.27
CA GLU A 112 -3.74 8.24 -9.35
C GLU A 112 -4.62 7.12 -8.79
N TRP A 113 -4.12 6.38 -7.79
CA TRP A 113 -4.88 5.36 -7.10
C TRP A 113 -6.11 5.95 -6.38
N LYS A 114 -5.95 7.03 -5.61
CA LYS A 114 -7.07 7.71 -4.94
C LYS A 114 -8.19 8.09 -5.92
N THR A 115 -7.80 8.56 -7.10
CA THR A 115 -8.75 8.91 -8.16
C THR A 115 -9.47 7.69 -8.74
N ASN A 116 -8.73 6.60 -8.97
CA ASN A 116 -9.31 5.34 -9.46
C ASN A 116 -10.25 4.72 -8.43
N GLN A 117 -9.84 4.67 -7.16
CA GLN A 117 -10.66 4.14 -6.08
C GLN A 117 -11.99 4.89 -5.95
N ARG A 118 -11.96 6.23 -5.97
CA ARG A 118 -13.19 7.04 -5.94
C ARG A 118 -14.14 6.69 -7.10
N LYS A 119 -13.63 6.55 -8.33
CA LYS A 119 -14.45 6.14 -9.48
C LYS A 119 -15.06 4.75 -9.30
N ILE A 120 -14.34 3.83 -8.66
CA ILE A 120 -14.83 2.49 -8.35
C ILE A 120 -15.94 2.58 -7.29
N GLU A 121 -15.72 3.33 -6.22
CA GLU A 121 -16.71 3.54 -5.15
C GLU A 121 -18.00 4.16 -5.68
N GLU A 122 -17.90 5.21 -6.50
CA GLU A 122 -19.03 5.85 -7.20
C GLU A 122 -19.78 4.82 -8.07
N LYS A 123 -19.05 4.06 -8.91
CA LYS A 123 -19.63 3.05 -9.81
C LYS A 123 -20.40 1.94 -9.07
N PHE A 124 -19.95 1.57 -7.87
CA PHE A 124 -20.58 0.51 -7.06
C PHE A 124 -21.44 1.04 -5.92
N ASN A 125 -21.67 2.37 -5.85
CA ASN A 125 -22.44 3.04 -4.80
C ASN A 125 -21.95 2.72 -3.37
N ARG A 126 -20.62 2.76 -3.16
CA ARG A 126 -19.95 2.39 -1.90
C ARG A 126 -19.41 3.57 -1.08
N GLU A 127 -19.74 4.80 -1.47
CA GLU A 127 -19.19 6.03 -0.87
C GLU A 127 -19.41 6.12 0.65
N ASN A 128 -20.53 5.57 1.15
CA ASN A 128 -20.89 5.55 2.56
C ASN A 128 -20.73 4.17 3.22
N SER A 129 -19.91 3.29 2.62
CA SER A 129 -19.63 1.99 3.23
C SER A 129 -18.75 2.15 4.48
N GLU A 130 -18.78 1.15 5.36
CA GLU A 130 -17.88 1.07 6.53
C GLU A 130 -16.39 1.05 6.15
N TYR A 131 -16.08 0.82 4.87
CA TYR A 131 -14.74 0.78 4.31
C TYR A 131 -14.32 2.10 3.64
N SER A 132 -15.20 3.11 3.65
CA SER A 132 -14.94 4.40 3.03
C SER A 132 -13.67 5.03 3.61
N GLY A 133 -12.80 5.50 2.72
CA GLY A 133 -11.56 6.17 3.09
C GLY A 133 -10.38 5.26 3.43
N ILE A 134 -10.52 3.92 3.39
CA ILE A 134 -9.38 2.99 3.50
C ILE A 134 -8.56 3.05 2.20
N VAL A 135 -7.22 3.08 2.31
CA VAL A 135 -6.34 3.20 1.13
C VAL A 135 -6.30 1.90 0.33
N PHE A 136 -6.23 0.74 0.98
CA PHE A 136 -6.13 -0.56 0.29
C PHE A 136 -7.26 -1.49 0.75
N LEU A 137 -8.34 -1.58 -0.04
CA LEU A 137 -9.48 -2.47 0.18
C LEU A 137 -9.78 -3.36 -1.03
#